data_AF-A0A7C9MLS7-F1
#
_entry.id   AF-A0A7C9MLS7-F1
#
_cell.length_a   1.000
_cell.length_b   1.000
_cell.length_c   1.000
_cell.angle_alpha   90.00
_cell.angle_beta   90.00
_cell.angle_gamma   90.00
#
_symmetry.space_group_name_H-M   'P 1'
#
loop_
_entity.id
_entity.type
_entity.pdbx_description
1 polymer ?
#
loop_
_entity_poly.entity_id
_entity_poly.type
_entity_poly.pdbx_seq_one_letter_code
_entity_poly.pdbx_strand_id
1 'polypeptide(L)'
;MKTTTSTAILSIMFKQLTQEKPWAILKVSRRQYETKRPWVTANLPRKKFEELLVMLPDGFIDHCHRDAEAERLVEAIFGKVE
;
A
#
# COMPACT_ATOMS: atom_id res chain seq x y z
N MET A 1 7.94 15.75 -35.91
CA MET A 1 7.04 15.44 -34.78
C MET A 1 7.05 13.92 -34.51
N LYS A 2 7.99 13.42 -33.69
CA LYS A 2 8.02 12.00 -33.26
C LYS A 2 8.83 11.87 -31.95
N THR A 3 8.27 12.18 -30.79
CA THR A 3 8.97 11.91 -29.51
C THR A 3 8.07 11.51 -28.34
N THR A 4 6.73 11.65 -28.42
CA THR A 4 5.84 11.39 -27.28
C THR A 4 5.83 9.93 -26.82
N THR A 5 5.98 8.97 -27.73
CA THR A 5 5.93 7.53 -27.42
C THR A 5 7.17 7.05 -26.64
N SER A 6 8.35 7.63 -26.90
CA SER A 6 9.60 7.20 -26.27
C SER A 6 9.67 7.61 -24.79
N THR A 7 9.18 8.81 -24.45
CA THR A 7 9.12 9.28 -23.05
C THR A 7 8.10 8.50 -22.22
N ALA A 8 6.94 8.14 -22.80
CA ALA A 8 5.93 7.34 -22.11
C ALA A 8 6.44 5.91 -21.81
N ILE A 9 7.12 5.28 -22.77
CA ILE A 9 7.70 3.94 -22.57
C ILE A 9 8.79 3.97 -21.49
N LEU A 10 9.68 4.97 -21.52
CA LEU A 10 10.71 5.13 -20.48
C LEU A 10 10.10 5.37 -19.10
N SER A 11 9.03 6.18 -19.00
CA SER A 11 8.32 6.40 -17.74
C SER A 11 7.63 5.13 -17.21
N ILE A 12 7.04 4.32 -18.08
CA ILE A 12 6.42 3.03 -17.72
C ILE A 12 7.50 2.05 -17.25
N MET A 13 8.63 1.95 -17.96
CA MET A 13 9.73 1.06 -17.58
C MET A 13 10.39 1.48 -16.26
N PHE A 14 10.57 2.79 -16.02
CA PHE A 14 11.07 3.28 -14.74
C PHE A 14 10.12 2.94 -13.58
N LYS A 15 8.81 3.11 -13.77
CA LYS A 15 7.82 2.74 -12.75
C LYS A 15 7.86 1.25 -12.41
N GLN A 16 8.13 0.36 -13.37
CA GLN A 16 8.25 -1.08 -13.11
C GLN A 16 9.50 -1.44 -12.29
N LEU A 17 10.61 -0.73 -12.50
CA LEU A 17 11.86 -0.96 -11.77
C LEU A 17 11.82 -0.39 -10.34
N THR A 18 10.95 0.57 -10.08
CA THR A 18 10.77 1.21 -8.77
C THR A 18 9.51 0.73 -8.05
N GLN A 19 8.82 -0.32 -8.51
CA GLN A 19 7.65 -0.83 -7.79
C GLN A 19 8.06 -1.26 -6.39
N GLU A 20 7.57 -0.53 -5.39
CA GLU A 20 7.81 -0.86 -4.01
C GLU A 20 7.24 -2.25 -3.71
N LYS A 21 7.96 -3.00 -2.88
CA LYS A 21 7.51 -4.31 -2.43
C LYS A 21 6.18 -4.16 -1.68
N PRO A 22 5.24 -5.12 -1.77
CA PRO A 22 3.92 -5.02 -1.13
C PRO A 22 3.96 -4.71 0.36
N TRP A 23 4.92 -5.30 1.09
CA TRP A 23 5.11 -5.03 2.52
C TRP A 23 5.67 -3.62 2.81
N ALA A 24 6.43 -3.05 1.87
CA ALA A 24 6.92 -1.67 1.99
C ALA A 24 5.77 -0.68 1.79
N ILE A 25 4.92 -0.89 0.78
CA ILE A 25 3.71 -0.10 0.54
C ILE A 25 2.83 -0.08 1.80
N LEU A 26 2.62 -1.26 2.41
CA LEU A 26 1.82 -1.41 3.64
C LEU A 26 2.52 -0.92 4.92
N LYS A 27 3.79 -0.51 4.85
CA LYS A 27 4.65 -0.13 5.98
C LYS A 27 4.72 -1.18 7.09
N VAL A 28 4.87 -2.45 6.70
CA VAL A 28 5.05 -3.58 7.61
C VAL A 28 6.33 -4.35 7.28
N SER A 29 6.82 -5.13 8.24
CA SER A 29 7.92 -6.04 7.95
C SER A 29 7.48 -7.15 6.98
N ARG A 30 8.40 -7.64 6.15
CA ARG A 30 8.15 -8.80 5.27
C ARG A 30 7.60 -10.00 6.05
N ARG A 31 8.14 -10.26 7.25
CA ARG A 31 7.66 -11.34 8.12
C ARG A 31 6.20 -11.15 8.49
N GLN A 32 5.80 -9.96 8.94
CA GLN A 32 4.41 -9.68 9.27
C GLN A 32 3.49 -9.81 8.05
N TYR A 33 3.92 -9.35 6.88
CA TYR A 33 3.14 -9.49 5.64
C TYR A 33 2.87 -10.96 5.29
N GLU A 34 3.92 -11.79 5.27
CA GLU A 34 3.81 -13.22 4.95
C GLU A 34 3.06 -14.00 6.05
N THR A 35 3.15 -13.60 7.32
CA THR A 35 2.41 -14.24 8.41
C THR A 35 0.93 -13.85 8.41
N LYS A 36 0.60 -12.57 8.25
CA LYS A 36 -0.79 -12.07 8.25
C LYS A 36 -1.54 -12.45 6.97
N ARG A 37 -0.84 -12.66 5.86
CA ARG A 37 -1.40 -13.03 4.55
C ARG A 37 -2.64 -12.18 4.19
N PRO A 38 -2.51 -10.85 4.09
CA PRO A 38 -3.65 -9.93 3.98
C PRO A 38 -4.56 -10.21 2.78
N TRP A 39 -4.02 -10.80 1.71
CA TRP A 39 -4.81 -11.24 0.56
C TRP A 39 -5.83 -12.33 0.89
N VAL A 40 -5.57 -13.18 1.89
CA VAL A 40 -6.52 -14.21 2.35
C VAL A 40 -7.71 -13.53 3.03
N THR A 41 -7.46 -12.56 3.90
CA THR A 41 -8.52 -11.77 4.57
C THR A 41 -9.34 -10.97 3.56
N ALA A 42 -8.69 -10.43 2.53
CA ALA A 42 -9.37 -9.75 1.43
C ALA A 42 -10.12 -10.70 0.48
N ASN A 43 -10.03 -12.02 0.68
CA ASN A 43 -10.56 -13.05 -0.21
C ASN A 43 -10.10 -12.88 -1.68
N LEU A 44 -8.81 -12.58 -1.86
CA LEU A 44 -8.20 -12.35 -3.16
C LEU A 44 -6.98 -13.26 -3.36
N PRO A 45 -6.69 -13.66 -4.62
CA PRO A 45 -5.39 -14.21 -4.96
C PRO A 45 -4.28 -13.20 -4.65
N ARG A 46 -3.14 -13.67 -4.14
CA ARG A 46 -2.00 -12.82 -3.76
C ARG A 46 -1.62 -11.81 -4.84
N LYS A 47 -1.46 -12.26 -6.08
CA LYS A 47 -1.07 -11.41 -7.21
C LYS A 47 -2.08 -10.27 -7.44
N LYS A 48 -3.38 -10.58 -7.39
CA LYS A 48 -4.45 -9.58 -7.58
C LYS A 48 -4.47 -8.57 -6.44
N PHE A 49 -4.22 -9.01 -5.21
CA PHE A 49 -4.08 -8.10 -4.07
C PHE A 49 -2.89 -7.15 -4.24
N GLU A 50 -1.74 -7.67 -4.65
CA GLU A 50 -0.53 -6.88 -4.87
C GLU A 50 -0.68 -5.89 -6.03
N GLU A 51 -1.39 -6.26 -7.10
CA GLU A 51 -1.76 -5.34 -8.19
C GLU A 51 -2.64 -4.18 -7.69
N LEU A 52 -3.61 -4.47 -6.82
CA LEU A 52 -4.46 -3.43 -6.21
C LEU A 52 -3.65 -2.48 -5.30
N LEU A 53 -2.67 -2.99 -4.56
CA LEU A 53 -1.80 -2.15 -3.73
C LEU A 53 -1.02 -1.12 -4.56
N VAL A 54 -0.55 -1.50 -5.75
CA VAL A 54 0.19 -0.60 -6.65
C VAL A 54 -0.74 0.46 -7.28
N MET A 55 -2.04 0.22 -7.32
CA MET A 55 -3.03 1.19 -7.82
C MET A 55 -3.47 2.21 -6.76
N LEU A 56 -3.08 2.03 -5.50
CA LEU A 56 -3.44 2.97 -4.45
C LEU A 56 -2.77 4.34 -4.69
N PRO A 57 -3.47 5.45 -4.41
CA PRO A 57 -2.85 6.78 -4.47
C PRO A 57 -1.66 6.91 -3.52
N ASP A 58 -0.68 7.71 -3.93
CA ASP A 58 0.47 8.04 -3.09
C ASP A 58 -0.02 8.62 -1.75
N GLY A 59 0.56 8.14 -0.64
CA GLY A 59 0.20 8.59 0.70
C GLY A 59 -1.13 8.03 1.25
N PHE A 60 -1.88 7.22 0.49
CA PHE A 60 -3.12 6.62 0.98
C PHE A 60 -2.90 5.76 2.23
N ILE A 61 -1.90 4.87 2.20
CA ILE A 61 -1.57 4.02 3.36
C ILE A 61 -1.14 4.87 4.56
N ASP A 62 -0.47 6.00 4.33
CA ASP A 62 -0.03 6.90 5.40
C ASP A 62 -1.19 7.58 6.08
N HIS A 63 -2.19 7.98 5.31
CA HIS A 63 -3.44 8.49 5.84
C HIS A 63 -4.14 7.44 6.71
N CYS A 64 -4.26 6.19 6.22
CA CYS A 64 -4.86 5.11 7.01
C CYS A 64 -4.13 4.86 8.34
N HIS A 65 -2.78 4.89 8.34
CA HIS A 65 -2.00 4.74 9.57
C HIS A 65 -2.22 5.90 10.54
N ARG A 66 -2.30 7.14 10.04
CA ARG A 66 -2.57 8.32 10.87
C ARG A 66 -3.96 8.28 11.49
N ASP A 67 -4.96 7.88 10.72
CA ASP A 67 -6.34 7.77 11.21
C ASP A 67 -6.44 6.70 12.29
N ALA A 68 -5.88 5.51 12.03
CA ALA A 68 -5.86 4.43 13.02
C ALA A 68 -5.03 4.79 14.27
N GLU A 69 -3.99 5.61 14.14
CA GLU A 69 -3.24 6.13 15.29
C GLU A 69 -4.05 7.17 16.08
N ALA A 70 -4.78 8.05 15.39
CA ALA A 70 -5.65 9.01 16.04
C ALA A 70 -6.75 8.31 16.87
N GLU A 71 -7.36 7.25 16.33
CA GLU A 71 -8.31 6.42 17.07
C GLU A 71 -7.68 5.77 18.31
N ARG A 72 -6.49 5.16 18.17
CA ARG A 72 -5.76 4.58 19.30
C ARG A 72 -5.42 5.62 20.38
N LEU A 73 -5.06 6.83 19.98
CA LEU A 73 -4.77 7.92 20.91
C LEU A 73 -6.02 8.38 21.66
N VAL A 74 -7.15 8.49 20.97
CA VAL A 74 -8.44 8.82 21.61
C VAL A 74 -8.82 7.74 22.62
N GLU A 75 -8.73 6.46 22.24
CA GLU A 75 -8.98 5.34 23.15
C GLU A 75 -8.03 5.34 24.36
N ALA A 76 -6.76 5.67 24.16
CA ALA A 76 -5.78 5.72 25.24
C ALA A 76 -6.03 6.86 26.23
N ILE A 77 -6.54 8.01 25.76
CA ILE A 77 -6.79 9.19 26.60
C ILE A 77 -8.14 9.09 27.32
N PHE A 78 -9.19 8.69 26.60
CA PHE A 78 -10.57 8.74 27.09
C PHE A 78 -11.16 7.38 27.45
N GLY A 79 -10.45 6.28 27.18
CA GLY A 79 -10.98 4.93 27.25
C GLY A 79 -11.76 4.56 25.98
N LYS A 80 -12.23 3.31 25.90
CA LYS A 80 -13.09 2.87 24.79
C LYS A 80 -14.40 3.66 24.82
N VAL A 81 -14.69 4.36 23.72
CA VAL A 81 -16.01 4.93 23.47
C VAL A 81 -16.87 3.81 22.92
N GLU A 82 -17.74 3.23 23.76
CA GLU A 82 -18.77 2.26 23.33
C GLU A 82 -19.88 2.91 22.51
#